data_AF-A0AAX4JCV9-F1
#
_entry.id   AF-A0AAX4JCV9-F1
#
_cell.length_a   1.000
_cell.length_b   1.000
_cell.length_c   1.000
_cell.angle_alpha   90.00
_cell.angle_beta   90.00
_cell.angle_gamma   90.00
#
_symmetry.space_group_name_H-M   'P 1'
#
loop_
_entity.id
_entity.type
_entity.pdbx_description
1 polymer ?
#
loop_
_entity_poly.entity_id
_entity_poly.type
_entity_poly.pdbx_seq_one_letter_code
_entity_poly.pdbx_strand_id
1 'polypeptide(L)'
;MYLIPELDQEEDFYDLLEKDEIIIYEDQSRSFTKMTRYMSENAYKICVRSFPLLKRRLMFDLNIPILPVAIYYRHMILPNEPIKKLIHEINSLKYELLETRVNNMISKNQIHIFIEGTPKDTEFERTNHLMSIINKLNMTNISFGYYNCLLNRRLSNYICDFVNSRKLPFIFIDGQCLGTLEVFEEMFVQKKISHILKNLRDSK
;
A
#
# COMPACT_ATOMS: atom_id res chain seq x y z
N MET A 1 -10.85 17.02 -6.57
CA MET A 1 -10.91 15.58 -6.24
C MET A 1 -10.21 15.42 -4.90
N TYR A 2 -10.89 14.92 -3.87
CA TYR A 2 -10.29 14.78 -2.55
C TYR A 2 -9.45 13.51 -2.52
N LEU A 3 -8.13 13.65 -2.44
CA LEU A 3 -7.22 12.53 -2.26
C LEU A 3 -7.06 12.27 -0.76
N ILE A 4 -7.24 11.02 -0.33
CA ILE A 4 -6.99 10.64 1.05
C ILE A 4 -5.47 10.65 1.29
N PRO A 5 -4.97 11.22 2.40
CA PRO A 5 -3.54 11.18 2.73
C PRO A 5 -3.05 9.73 2.88
N GLU A 6 -1.77 9.50 2.56
CA GLU A 6 -1.15 8.20 2.89
C GLU A 6 -1.06 8.09 4.40
N LEU A 7 -1.50 6.95 4.93
CA LEU A 7 -1.36 6.63 6.35
C LEU A 7 -0.06 5.84 6.55
N ASP A 8 0.58 6.07 7.69
CA ASP A 8 1.66 5.19 8.13
C ASP A 8 1.09 3.83 8.55
N GLN A 9 1.90 2.76 8.43
CA GLN A 9 1.42 1.39 8.68
C GLN A 9 0.99 1.14 10.14
N GLU A 10 1.39 2.02 11.04
CA GLU A 10 1.03 1.99 12.46
C GLU A 10 -0.26 2.75 12.76
N GLU A 11 -0.78 3.52 11.80
CA GLU A 11 -2.00 4.30 11.96
C GLU A 11 -3.24 3.43 11.79
N ASP A 12 -4.29 3.82 12.50
CA ASP A 12 -5.60 3.17 12.39
C ASP A 12 -6.14 3.27 10.96
N PHE A 13 -6.82 2.22 10.51
CA PHE A 13 -7.40 2.10 9.18
C PHE A 13 -6.40 1.98 8.01
N TYR A 14 -5.09 1.86 8.26
CA TYR A 14 -4.10 1.62 7.20
C TYR A 14 -4.53 0.48 6.25
N ASP A 15 -4.77 -0.73 6.78
CA ASP A 15 -5.21 -1.90 6.00
C ASP A 15 -6.53 -1.68 5.25
N LEU A 16 -7.42 -0.86 5.80
CA LEU A 16 -8.68 -0.50 5.15
C LEU A 16 -8.41 0.40 3.94
N LEU A 17 -7.57 1.42 4.07
CA LEU A 17 -7.23 2.34 2.98
C LEU A 17 -6.35 1.71 1.90
N GLU A 18 -5.75 0.55 2.16
CA GLU A 18 -5.13 -0.27 1.13
C GLU A 18 -6.13 -0.88 0.15
N LYS A 19 -7.43 -0.91 0.49
CA LYS A 19 -8.47 -1.39 -0.41
C LYS A 19 -8.82 -0.35 -1.46
N ASP A 20 -8.87 -0.79 -2.71
CA ASP A 20 -9.14 0.11 -3.84
C ASP A 20 -10.58 0.63 -3.88
N GLU A 21 -11.53 -0.10 -3.28
CA GLU A 21 -12.97 0.19 -3.39
C GLU A 21 -13.64 0.02 -2.02
N ILE A 22 -14.00 1.13 -1.40
CA ILE A 22 -14.61 1.18 -0.08
C ILE A 22 -15.88 2.04 -0.16
N ILE A 23 -16.94 1.65 0.51
CA ILE A 23 -18.13 2.47 0.72
C ILE A 23 -18.44 2.49 2.21
N ILE A 24 -18.43 3.67 2.82
CA ILE A 24 -18.82 3.87 4.22
C ILE A 24 -20.21 4.49 4.22
N TYR A 25 -21.14 3.94 5.00
CA TYR A 25 -22.55 4.35 4.96
C TYR A 25 -23.27 4.13 6.29
N GLU A 26 -24.40 4.82 6.48
CA GLU A 26 -25.28 4.64 7.65
C GLU A 26 -26.59 3.93 7.29
N ASP A 27 -27.05 4.07 6.06
CA ASP A 27 -28.32 3.54 5.62
C ASP A 27 -28.31 3.24 4.12
N GLN A 28 -29.31 2.48 3.70
CA GLN A 28 -29.52 2.08 2.31
C GLN A 28 -30.15 3.22 1.49
N SER A 29 -29.63 4.45 1.62
CA SER A 29 -30.11 5.62 0.89
C SER A 29 -30.00 5.41 -0.62
N ARG A 30 -30.76 6.23 -1.36
CA ARG A 30 -30.64 6.31 -2.82
C ARG A 30 -29.20 6.58 -3.28
N SER A 31 -28.46 7.40 -2.54
CA SER A 31 -27.05 7.71 -2.82
C SER A 31 -26.14 6.50 -2.62
N PHE A 32 -26.36 5.73 -1.54
CA PHE A 32 -25.64 4.47 -1.32
C PHE A 32 -25.89 3.49 -2.47
N THR A 33 -27.17 3.27 -2.82
CA THR A 33 -27.52 2.39 -3.94
C THR A 33 -26.88 2.87 -5.25
N LYS A 34 -26.86 4.18 -5.50
CA LYS A 34 -26.20 4.77 -6.68
C LYS A 34 -24.69 4.47 -6.68
N MET A 35 -23.98 4.69 -5.57
CA MET A 35 -22.55 4.39 -5.45
C MET A 35 -22.25 2.93 -5.70
N THR A 36 -23.01 2.01 -5.08
CA THR A 36 -22.78 0.56 -5.23
C THR A 36 -22.90 0.06 -6.67
N ARG A 37 -23.69 0.72 -7.53
CA ARG A 37 -23.85 0.34 -8.94
C ARG A 37 -22.61 0.61 -9.79
N TYR A 38 -21.71 1.47 -9.34
CA TYR A 38 -20.47 1.79 -10.05
C TYR A 38 -19.23 1.12 -9.45
N MET A 39 -19.37 0.45 -8.31
CA MET A 39 -18.31 -0.30 -7.66
C MET A 39 -18.42 -1.79 -7.98
N SER A 40 -17.31 -2.52 -7.80
CA SER A 40 -17.31 -3.96 -7.96
C SER A 40 -18.08 -4.66 -6.84
N GLU A 41 -18.44 -5.93 -7.07
CA GLU A 41 -19.09 -6.76 -6.05
C GLU A 41 -18.21 -6.96 -4.81
N ASN A 42 -16.89 -6.91 -4.98
CA ASN A 42 -15.89 -7.07 -3.93
C ASN A 42 -15.58 -5.76 -3.18
N ALA A 43 -16.30 -4.67 -3.46
CA ALA A 43 -16.11 -3.42 -2.74
C ALA A 43 -16.42 -3.60 -1.25
N TYR A 44 -15.56 -3.06 -0.40
CA TYR A 44 -15.68 -3.14 1.06
C TYR A 44 -16.76 -2.17 1.52
N LYS A 45 -17.90 -2.70 1.99
CA LYS A 45 -19.05 -1.90 2.44
C LYS A 45 -19.11 -1.87 3.96
N ILE A 46 -18.87 -0.71 4.56
CA ILE A 46 -18.82 -0.51 6.02
C ILE A 46 -20.06 0.25 6.47
N CYS A 47 -20.96 -0.45 7.18
CA CYS A 47 -22.11 0.17 7.82
C CYS A 47 -21.71 0.68 9.21
N VAL A 48 -21.78 2.00 9.43
CA VAL A 48 -21.38 2.62 10.71
C VAL A 48 -22.57 3.00 11.60
N ARG A 49 -23.81 2.68 11.19
CA ARG A 49 -25.06 3.04 11.90
C ARG A 49 -25.04 2.67 13.38
N SER A 50 -24.62 1.45 13.69
CA SER A 50 -24.62 0.92 15.06
C SER A 50 -23.29 1.16 15.79
N PHE A 51 -22.36 1.90 15.18
CA PHE A 51 -20.99 2.08 15.67
C PHE A 51 -20.61 3.57 15.72
N PRO A 52 -21.18 4.36 16.64
CA PRO A 52 -20.98 5.81 16.67
C PRO A 52 -19.51 6.23 16.88
N LEU A 53 -18.74 5.46 17.67
CA LEU A 53 -17.31 5.71 17.86
C LEU A 53 -16.53 5.47 16.56
N LEU A 54 -16.77 4.34 15.88
CA LEU A 54 -16.15 4.04 14.59
C LEU A 54 -16.52 5.10 13.54
N LYS A 55 -17.80 5.50 13.47
CA LYS A 55 -18.26 6.59 12.61
C LYS A 55 -17.45 7.86 12.87
N ARG A 56 -17.36 8.30 14.12
CA ARG A 56 -16.65 9.53 14.49
C ARG A 56 -15.17 9.45 14.12
N ARG A 57 -14.51 8.32 14.39
CA ARG A 57 -13.11 8.10 14.04
C ARG A 57 -12.88 8.12 12.53
N LEU A 58 -13.63 7.34 11.76
CA LEU A 58 -13.54 7.34 10.30
C LEU A 58 -13.79 8.74 9.72
N MET A 59 -14.80 9.45 10.22
CA MET A 59 -15.12 10.79 9.73
C MET A 59 -14.03 11.81 10.04
N PHE A 60 -13.41 11.73 11.22
CA PHE A 60 -12.36 12.66 11.64
C PHE A 60 -11.02 12.30 10.98
N ASP A 61 -10.54 11.07 11.15
CA ASP A 61 -9.22 10.59 10.72
C ASP A 61 -9.10 10.65 9.17
N LEU A 62 -10.17 10.35 8.45
CA LEU A 62 -10.21 10.40 6.98
C LEU A 62 -10.77 11.71 6.41
N ASN A 63 -11.13 12.66 7.29
CA ASN A 63 -11.74 13.95 6.92
C ASN A 63 -12.99 13.80 6.01
N ILE A 64 -13.87 12.84 6.33
CA ILE A 64 -15.09 12.56 5.56
C ILE A 64 -16.17 13.58 5.93
N PRO A 65 -16.65 14.41 4.99
CA PRO A 65 -17.62 15.45 5.30
C PRO A 65 -19.05 14.92 5.45
N ILE A 66 -19.41 13.85 4.71
CA ILE A 66 -20.78 13.34 4.68
C ILE A 66 -20.82 11.86 4.27
N LEU A 67 -21.82 11.13 4.78
CA LEU A 67 -22.12 9.74 4.41
C LEU A 67 -23.39 9.65 3.53
N PRO A 68 -23.51 8.62 2.67
CA PRO A 68 -22.48 7.63 2.37
C PRO A 68 -21.31 8.26 1.60
N VAL A 69 -20.11 7.69 1.74
CA VAL A 69 -18.95 8.11 0.95
C VAL A 69 -18.34 6.89 0.30
N ALA A 70 -17.87 7.04 -0.93
CA ALA A 70 -17.07 6.02 -1.59
C ALA A 70 -15.62 6.46 -1.66
N ILE A 71 -14.69 5.54 -1.44
CA ILE A 71 -13.26 5.73 -1.64
C ILE A 71 -12.89 4.81 -2.79
N TYR A 72 -12.45 5.40 -3.90
CA TYR A 72 -12.11 4.69 -5.13
C TYR A 72 -10.66 5.02 -5.51
N TYR A 73 -9.77 4.04 -5.39
CA TYR A 73 -8.33 4.22 -5.58
C TYR A 73 -7.81 5.44 -4.83
N ARG A 74 -8.13 5.51 -3.53
CA ARG A 74 -7.78 6.60 -2.60
C ARG A 74 -8.41 7.96 -2.90
N HIS A 75 -9.31 8.05 -3.87
CA HIS A 75 -10.11 9.25 -4.13
C HIS A 75 -11.46 9.15 -3.45
N MET A 76 -11.77 10.15 -2.64
CA MET A 76 -13.07 10.27 -1.98
C MET A 76 -14.11 10.82 -2.96
N ILE A 77 -15.25 10.13 -3.05
CA ILE A 77 -16.40 10.46 -3.90
C ILE A 77 -17.61 10.63 -2.98
N LEU A 78 -18.19 11.83 -2.99
CA LEU A 78 -19.31 12.25 -2.16
C LEU A 78 -20.66 11.94 -2.82
N PRO A 79 -21.78 11.87 -2.05
CA PRO A 79 -23.12 11.53 -2.55
C PRO A 79 -23.59 12.34 -3.77
N ASN A 80 -23.27 13.63 -3.77
CA ASN A 80 -23.81 14.61 -4.72
C ASN A 80 -22.92 14.81 -5.94
N GLU A 81 -21.79 14.11 -6.02
CA GLU A 81 -20.83 14.25 -7.12
C GLU A 81 -21.21 13.42 -8.35
N PRO A 82 -20.66 13.75 -9.54
CA PRO A 82 -20.88 12.97 -10.75
C PRO A 82 -20.08 11.65 -10.73
N ILE A 83 -20.53 10.69 -9.91
CA ILE A 83 -19.86 9.39 -9.62
C ILE A 83 -19.34 8.70 -10.89
N LYS A 84 -20.17 8.56 -11.93
CA LYS A 84 -19.79 7.90 -13.19
C LYS A 84 -18.59 8.58 -13.86
N LYS A 85 -18.58 9.92 -13.88
CA LYS A 85 -17.52 10.72 -14.49
C LYS A 85 -16.22 10.56 -13.70
N LEU A 86 -16.29 10.70 -12.37
CA LEU A 86 -15.11 10.57 -11.50
C LEU A 86 -14.48 9.17 -11.58
N ILE A 87 -15.30 8.11 -11.57
CA ILE A 87 -14.78 6.74 -11.73
C ILE A 87 -14.12 6.55 -13.09
N HIS A 88 -14.67 7.13 -14.16
CA HIS A 88 -14.06 7.08 -15.48
C HIS A 88 -12.69 7.80 -15.50
N GLU A 89 -12.59 8.98 -14.90
CA GLU A 89 -11.35 9.74 -14.76
C GLU A 89 -10.30 8.96 -13.95
N ILE A 90 -10.70 8.39 -12.81
CA ILE A 90 -9.80 7.59 -11.98
C ILE A 90 -9.37 6.31 -12.73
N ASN A 91 -10.27 5.69 -13.50
CA ASN A 91 -9.94 4.54 -14.33
C ASN A 91 -8.85 4.83 -15.36
N SER A 92 -8.86 6.00 -16.00
CA SER A 92 -7.81 6.38 -16.94
C SER A 92 -6.44 6.59 -16.29
N LEU A 93 -6.38 6.84 -14.98
CA LEU A 93 -5.16 7.17 -14.24
C LEU A 93 -4.62 5.99 -13.41
N LYS A 94 -5.27 4.82 -13.41
CA LYS A 94 -4.95 3.72 -12.48
C LYS A 94 -3.49 3.31 -12.48
N TYR A 95 -2.89 3.20 -13.66
CA TYR A 95 -1.50 2.78 -13.79
C TYR A 95 -0.56 3.83 -13.17
N GLU A 96 -0.72 5.09 -13.54
CA GLU A 96 0.05 6.22 -13.01
C GLU A 96 -0.10 6.36 -11.50
N LEU A 97 -1.30 6.09 -10.96
CA LEU A 97 -1.54 6.09 -9.51
C LEU A 97 -0.76 4.97 -8.79
N LEU A 98 -0.69 3.78 -9.38
CA LEU A 98 0.10 2.66 -8.83
C LEU A 98 1.59 2.94 -8.92
N GLU A 99 2.06 3.46 -10.06
CA GLU A 99 3.45 3.85 -10.28
C GLU A 99 3.89 4.92 -9.29
N THR A 100 3.13 6.02 -9.18
CA THR A 100 3.39 7.10 -8.23
C THR A 100 3.47 6.56 -6.80
N ARG A 101 2.58 5.63 -6.45
CA ARG A 101 2.54 5.03 -5.12
C ARG A 101 3.76 4.18 -4.83
N VAL A 102 4.17 3.32 -5.76
CA VAL A 102 5.40 2.53 -5.63
C VAL A 102 6.61 3.44 -5.52
N ASN A 103 6.70 4.47 -6.36
CA ASN A 103 7.79 5.45 -6.34
C ASN A 103 7.87 6.20 -5.00
N ASN A 104 6.73 6.59 -4.42
CA ASN A 104 6.68 7.18 -3.09
C ASN A 104 7.19 6.21 -2.01
N MET A 105 6.81 4.93 -2.07
CA MET A 105 7.26 3.91 -1.11
C MET A 105 8.78 3.70 -1.16
N ILE A 106 9.33 3.51 -2.35
CA ILE A 106 10.76 3.20 -2.54
C ILE A 106 11.68 4.41 -2.36
N SER A 107 11.15 5.64 -2.43
CA SER A 107 11.91 6.87 -2.16
C SER A 107 11.90 7.29 -0.69
N LYS A 108 10.90 6.85 0.10
CA LYS A 108 10.82 7.15 1.55
C LYS A 108 11.94 6.52 2.37
N ASN A 109 12.51 5.40 1.91
CA ASN A 109 13.52 4.64 2.66
C ASN A 109 14.68 4.26 1.74
N GLN A 110 15.89 4.26 2.29
CA GLN A 110 17.10 3.81 1.58
C GLN A 110 17.00 2.34 1.19
N ILE A 111 16.36 1.51 2.02
CA ILE A 111 15.97 0.16 1.63
C ILE A 111 14.47 0.01 1.80
N HIS A 112 13.81 -0.39 0.73
CA HIS A 112 12.38 -0.70 0.74
C HIS A 112 12.16 -2.12 0.21
N ILE A 113 11.36 -2.92 0.92
CA ILE A 113 11.07 -4.29 0.52
C ILE A 113 9.58 -4.53 0.31
N PHE A 114 9.23 -5.26 -0.74
CA PHE A 114 7.88 -5.75 -0.98
C PHE A 114 7.82 -7.21 -0.55
N ILE A 115 6.95 -7.54 0.40
CA ILE A 115 6.92 -8.85 1.07
C ILE A 115 5.50 -9.40 1.17
N GLU A 116 5.38 -10.68 1.51
CA GLU A 116 4.13 -11.25 2.00
C GLU A 116 4.11 -11.14 3.52
N GLY A 117 3.01 -10.61 4.06
CA GLY A 117 2.85 -10.38 5.50
C GLY A 117 3.66 -9.21 6.02
N THR A 118 4.08 -9.32 7.27
CA THR A 118 4.92 -8.37 7.99
C THR A 118 6.24 -9.01 8.39
N PRO A 119 7.28 -8.23 8.71
CA PRO A 119 8.53 -8.77 9.24
C PRO A 119 8.39 -9.52 10.59
N LYS A 120 7.24 -9.43 11.24
CA LYS A 120 6.93 -10.13 12.50
C LYS A 120 6.20 -11.46 12.27
N ASP A 121 5.70 -11.71 11.06
CA ASP A 121 4.88 -12.87 10.76
C ASP A 121 5.75 -14.13 10.58
N THR A 122 5.45 -15.19 11.34
CA THR A 122 6.21 -16.44 11.28
C THR A 122 5.81 -17.36 10.12
N GLU A 123 4.66 -17.09 9.48
CA GLU A 123 4.07 -17.97 8.46
C GLU A 123 4.72 -17.82 7.08
N PHE A 124 5.34 -16.67 6.79
CA PHE A 124 5.92 -16.36 5.49
C PHE A 124 7.42 -16.68 5.45
N GLU A 125 7.78 -17.93 5.12
CA GLU A 125 9.16 -18.43 5.15
C GLU A 125 10.15 -17.57 4.36
N ARG A 126 9.77 -17.11 3.15
CA ARG A 126 10.65 -16.27 2.31
C ARG A 126 10.87 -14.88 2.91
N THR A 127 9.85 -14.29 3.52
CA THR A 127 9.97 -13.04 4.29
C THR A 127 10.91 -13.24 5.48
N ASN A 128 10.73 -14.31 6.25
CA ASN A 128 11.59 -14.65 7.39
C ASN A 128 13.04 -14.89 6.98
N HIS A 129 13.26 -15.55 5.83
CA HIS A 129 14.58 -15.76 5.27
C HIS A 129 15.27 -14.43 4.96
N LEU A 130 14.59 -13.54 4.22
CA LEU A 130 15.11 -12.21 3.90
C LEU A 130 15.47 -11.42 5.18
N MET A 131 14.57 -11.39 6.15
CA MET A 131 14.80 -10.68 7.42
C MET A 131 16.01 -11.26 8.18
N SER A 132 16.23 -12.58 8.12
CA SER A 132 17.41 -13.20 8.73
C SER A 132 18.74 -12.73 8.11
N ILE A 133 18.76 -12.47 6.80
CA ILE A 133 19.94 -11.94 6.09
C ILE A 133 20.13 -10.46 6.44
N ILE A 134 19.05 -9.67 6.39
CA ILE A 134 19.08 -8.24 6.74
C ILE A 134 19.59 -8.04 8.17
N ASN A 135 19.15 -8.86 9.12
CA ASN A 135 19.61 -8.81 10.51
C ASN A 135 21.12 -9.07 10.64
N LYS A 136 21.70 -9.93 9.78
CA LYS A 136 23.16 -10.18 9.76
C LYS A 136 23.95 -9.02 9.16
N LEU A 137 23.32 -8.18 8.32
CA LEU A 137 23.99 -7.09 7.61
C LEU A 137 24.18 -5.80 8.44
N ASN A 138 23.70 -5.79 9.69
CA ASN A 138 23.79 -4.66 10.61
C ASN A 138 23.31 -3.35 9.96
N MET A 139 22.01 -3.15 9.83
CA MET A 139 21.40 -2.00 9.14
C MET A 139 21.46 -0.67 9.89
N THR A 140 22.46 -0.47 10.75
CA THR A 140 22.63 0.77 11.51
C THR A 140 22.73 2.00 10.60
N ASN A 141 21.99 3.06 10.96
CA ASN A 141 21.86 4.32 10.23
C ASN A 141 21.25 4.25 8.82
N ILE A 142 20.74 3.10 8.39
CA ILE A 142 20.06 2.94 7.11
C ILE A 142 18.55 2.91 7.33
N SER A 143 17.82 3.80 6.66
CA SER A 143 16.35 3.79 6.73
C SER A 143 15.79 2.57 6.00
N PHE A 144 14.82 1.90 6.63
CA PHE A 144 14.27 0.64 6.18
C PHE A 144 12.75 0.69 6.23
N GLY A 145 12.11 0.36 5.10
CA GLY A 145 10.66 0.23 4.99
C GLY A 145 10.26 -1.08 4.34
N TYR A 146 9.02 -1.48 4.53
CA TYR A 146 8.43 -2.61 3.84
C TYR A 146 7.00 -2.30 3.38
N TYR A 147 6.48 -3.08 2.44
CA TYR A 147 5.08 -3.08 2.06
C TYR A 147 4.56 -4.53 2.02
N ASN A 148 3.42 -4.77 2.67
CA ASN A 148 2.73 -6.05 2.64
C ASN A 148 1.87 -6.17 1.37
N CYS A 149 2.35 -6.95 0.40
CA CYS A 149 1.68 -7.18 -0.88
C CYS A 149 0.30 -7.84 -0.77
N LEU A 150 -0.02 -8.46 0.37
CA LEU A 150 -1.34 -9.08 0.60
C LEU A 150 -2.46 -8.04 0.77
N LEU A 151 -2.11 -6.79 1.10
CA LEU A 151 -3.10 -5.75 1.38
C LEU A 151 -3.78 -5.23 0.10
N ASN A 152 -3.05 -5.15 -1.01
CA ASN A 152 -3.54 -4.68 -2.30
C ASN A 152 -3.01 -5.52 -3.46
N ARG A 153 -3.90 -6.33 -4.05
CA ARG A 153 -3.58 -7.21 -5.19
C ARG A 153 -3.14 -6.45 -6.44
N ARG A 154 -3.66 -5.25 -6.70
CA ARG A 154 -3.32 -4.48 -7.91
C ARG A 154 -1.90 -3.90 -7.81
N LEU A 155 -1.53 -3.38 -6.64
CA LEU A 155 -0.17 -2.95 -6.35
C LEU A 155 0.81 -4.13 -6.39
N SER A 156 0.43 -5.28 -5.81
CA SER A 156 1.21 -6.52 -5.89
C SER A 156 1.45 -6.97 -7.34
N ASN A 157 0.42 -6.96 -8.18
CA ASN A 157 0.56 -7.30 -9.60
C ASN A 157 1.47 -6.30 -10.33
N TYR A 158 1.27 -5.00 -10.08
CA TYR A 158 2.09 -3.94 -10.68
C TYR A 158 3.58 -4.12 -10.34
N ILE A 159 3.92 -4.35 -9.06
CA ILE A 159 5.32 -4.51 -8.65
C ILE A 159 5.93 -5.79 -9.21
N CYS A 160 5.14 -6.86 -9.34
CA CYS A 160 5.58 -8.10 -9.99
C CYS A 160 5.90 -7.88 -11.49
N ASP A 161 5.07 -7.11 -12.19
CA ASP A 161 5.31 -6.77 -13.60
C ASP A 161 6.56 -5.89 -13.74
N PHE A 162 6.73 -4.92 -12.84
CA PHE A 162 7.89 -4.04 -12.78
C PHE A 162 9.21 -4.81 -12.57
N VAL A 163 9.24 -5.77 -11.64
CA VAL A 163 10.42 -6.60 -11.35
C VAL A 163 10.59 -7.76 -12.35
N ASN A 164 9.58 -8.00 -13.21
CA ASN A 164 9.51 -9.17 -14.10
C ASN A 164 9.65 -10.51 -13.34
N SER A 165 8.98 -10.62 -12.19
CA SER A 165 8.98 -11.81 -11.34
C SER A 165 7.67 -11.91 -10.55
N ARG A 166 7.27 -13.14 -10.19
CA ARG A 166 6.12 -13.40 -9.30
C ARG A 166 6.55 -13.89 -7.91
N LYS A 167 7.86 -13.92 -7.63
CA LYS A 167 8.43 -14.50 -6.41
C LYS A 167 8.86 -13.42 -5.44
N LEU A 168 7.93 -12.96 -4.60
CA LEU A 168 8.26 -12.11 -3.46
C LEU A 168 9.25 -12.82 -2.53
N PRO A 169 10.08 -12.10 -1.76
CA PRO A 169 10.13 -10.65 -1.66
C PRO A 169 10.96 -9.97 -2.76
N PHE A 170 10.69 -8.67 -2.98
CA PHE A 170 11.49 -7.79 -3.84
C PHE A 170 12.19 -6.72 -3.02
N ILE A 171 13.43 -6.40 -3.37
CA ILE A 171 14.29 -5.47 -2.64
C ILE A 171 14.62 -4.27 -3.52
N PHE A 172 14.46 -3.09 -2.95
CA PHE A 172 14.83 -1.81 -3.54
C PHE A 172 15.86 -1.12 -2.65
N ILE A 173 16.86 -0.49 -3.28
CA ILE A 173 17.91 0.29 -2.62
C ILE A 173 17.99 1.66 -3.30
N ASP A 174 17.86 2.74 -2.53
CA ASP A 174 17.82 4.14 -3.00
C ASP A 174 16.90 4.34 -4.21
N GLY A 175 15.68 3.81 -4.11
CA GLY A 175 14.68 3.89 -5.18
C GLY A 175 14.96 3.01 -6.40
N GLN A 176 16.06 2.26 -6.44
CA GLN A 176 16.39 1.35 -7.54
C GLN A 176 16.05 -0.10 -7.18
N CYS A 177 15.52 -0.84 -8.15
CA CYS A 177 15.25 -2.26 -7.99
C CYS A 177 16.55 -3.05 -7.94
N LEU A 178 16.79 -3.73 -6.82
CA LEU A 178 17.85 -4.73 -6.72
C LEU A 178 17.41 -6.06 -7.33
N GLY A 179 16.16 -6.46 -7.07
CA GLY A 179 15.57 -7.69 -7.60
C GLY A 179 14.94 -8.56 -6.52
N THR A 180 14.97 -9.88 -6.74
CA THR A 180 14.36 -10.89 -5.86
C THR A 180 15.25 -11.25 -4.68
N LEU A 181 14.72 -12.03 -3.74
CA LEU A 181 15.49 -12.64 -2.64
C LEU A 181 16.73 -13.38 -3.13
N GLU A 182 16.63 -14.14 -4.22
CA GLU A 182 17.75 -14.92 -4.76
C GLU A 182 18.91 -14.02 -5.21
N VAL A 183 18.60 -12.88 -5.84
CA VAL A 183 19.62 -11.88 -6.23
C VAL A 183 20.27 -11.27 -4.99
N PHE A 184 19.47 -10.94 -3.97
CA PHE A 184 19.96 -10.40 -2.72
C PHE A 184 20.87 -11.38 -1.97
N GLU A 185 20.49 -12.67 -1.93
CA GLU A 185 21.27 -13.76 -1.37
C GLU A 185 22.61 -13.93 -2.08
N GLU A 186 22.62 -13.93 -3.41
CA GLU A 186 23.86 -14.02 -4.19
C GLU A 186 24.80 -12.85 -3.85
N MET A 187 24.27 -11.62 -3.79
CA MET A 187 25.05 -10.44 -3.43
C MET A 187 25.55 -10.47 -1.98
N PHE A 188 24.79 -11.09 -1.08
CA PHE A 188 25.19 -11.34 0.30
C PHE A 188 26.37 -12.31 0.38
N VAL A 189 26.28 -13.46 -0.29
CA VAL A 189 27.36 -14.46 -0.35
C VAL A 189 28.63 -13.88 -0.96
N GLN A 190 28.49 -13.07 -2.02
CA GLN A 190 29.61 -12.39 -2.67
C GLN A 190 30.15 -11.18 -1.87
N LYS A 191 29.57 -10.84 -0.71
CA LYS A 191 29.88 -9.66 0.11
C LYS A 191 29.74 -8.31 -0.62
N LYS A 192 29.10 -8.27 -1.79
CA LYS A 192 28.85 -7.04 -2.57
C LYS A 192 27.87 -6.12 -1.85
N ILE A 193 26.84 -6.70 -1.22
CA ILE A 193 25.83 -5.91 -0.51
C ILE A 193 26.43 -5.11 0.64
N SER A 194 27.40 -5.66 1.38
CA SER A 194 28.07 -4.95 2.48
C SER A 194 28.77 -3.68 2.02
N HIS A 195 29.31 -3.66 0.79
CA HIS A 195 29.92 -2.48 0.21
C HIS A 195 28.88 -1.40 -0.14
N ILE A 196 27.75 -1.82 -0.72
CA ILE A 196 26.62 -0.92 -1.00
C ILE A 196 26.11 -0.29 0.29
N LEU A 197 25.85 -1.11 1.33
CA LEU A 197 25.37 -0.63 2.63
C LEU A 197 26.36 0.34 3.29
N LYS A 198 27.67 0.14 3.12
CA LYS A 198 28.67 1.08 3.63
C LYS A 198 28.51 2.45 2.96
N ASN A 199 28.41 2.48 1.63
CA ASN A 199 28.21 3.73 0.89
C ASN A 199 26.92 4.45 1.29
N LEU A 200 25.84 3.71 1.58
CA LEU A 200 24.57 4.28 2.08
C LEU A 200 24.67 4.94 3.45
N ARG A 201 25.60 4.50 4.29
CA ARG A 201 25.84 5.11 5.61
C ARG A 201 26.65 6.39 5.49
N ASP A 202 27.60 6.40 4.56
CA ASP A 202 28.55 7.50 4.35
C ASP A 202 27.93 8.66 3.54
N SER A 203 26.75 8.48 2.93
CA SER A 203 26.02 9.49 2.14
C SER A 203 25.12 10.43 2.96
N LYS A 204 25.20 10.39 4.29
CA LYS A 204 24.47 11.28 5.22
C LYS A 204 25.33 12.41 5.76
#